data_AF-A0A158M3R5-F1
#
_entry.id   AF-A0A158M3R5-F1
#
_cell.length_a   1.000
_cell.length_b   1.000
_cell.length_c   1.000
_cell.angle_alpha   90.00
_cell.angle_beta   90.00
_cell.angle_gamma   90.00
#
_symmetry.space_group_name_H-M   'P 1'
#
loop_
_entity.id
_entity.type
_entity.pdbx_description
1 polymer ?
#
loop_
_entity_poly.entity_id
_entity_poly.type
_entity_poly.pdbx_seq_one_letter_code
_entity_poly.pdbx_strand_id
1 'polypeptide(L)'
;MHGEYKVPGGKLVVADLSVSDGLLSDVRISGDFFLEPPEALARINQALTGLPAQADEAQLSQAVRQALPADVEMFGFSPEAVAIVVRRALA
;
A
#
# COMPACT_ATOMS: atom_id res chain seq x y z
N MET A 1 -5.31 4.41 -12.11
CA MET A 1 -5.46 5.42 -11.04
C MET A 1 -4.13 5.55 -10.33
N HIS A 2 -3.78 6.74 -9.83
CA HIS A 2 -2.43 7.05 -9.35
C HIS A 2 -2.47 7.98 -8.15
N GLY A 3 -1.70 7.68 -7.11
CA GLY A 3 -1.59 8.49 -5.90
C GLY A 3 -0.16 8.55 -5.40
N GLU A 4 0.22 9.69 -4.81
CA GLU A 4 1.51 9.89 -4.17
C GLU A 4 1.34 10.43 -2.75
N TYR A 5 2.22 9.99 -1.86
CA TYR A 5 2.28 10.46 -0.49
C TYR A 5 3.73 10.54 0.01
N LYS A 6 4.19 11.76 0.31
CA LYS A 6 5.45 11.98 1.02
C LYS A 6 5.18 11.90 2.52
N VAL A 7 5.65 10.83 3.17
CA VAL A 7 5.54 10.65 4.62
C VAL A 7 6.32 11.78 5.31
N PRO A 8 5.74 12.51 6.28
CA PRO A 8 6.44 13.56 7.02
C PRO A 8 7.71 13.02 7.70
N GLY A 9 8.88 13.57 7.33
CA GLY A 9 10.18 13.06 7.79
C GLY A 9 10.59 11.69 7.24
N GLY A 10 9.79 11.12 6.34
CA GLY A 10 9.98 9.79 5.76
C GLY A 10 10.19 9.83 4.25
N LYS A 11 9.68 8.79 3.59
CA LYS A 11 9.90 8.47 2.19
C LYS A 11 8.62 8.71 1.39
N LEU A 12 8.78 8.86 0.09
CA LEU A 12 7.73 8.89 -0.91
C LEU A 12 7.19 7.47 -1.09
N VAL A 13 5.87 7.35 -1.01
CA VAL A 13 5.12 6.16 -1.38
C VAL A 13 4.20 6.56 -2.53
N VAL A 14 4.12 5.69 -3.52
CA VAL A 14 3.33 5.83 -4.75
C VAL A 14 2.45 4.59 -4.89
N ALA A 15 1.20 4.77 -5.27
CA ALA A 15 0.29 3.69 -5.61
C ALA A 15 -0.25 3.89 -7.03
N ASP A 16 -0.04 2.89 -7.87
CA ASP A 16 -0.76 2.72 -9.14
C ASP A 16 -1.73 1.56 -8.98
N LEU A 17 -2.99 1.74 -9.38
CA LEU A 17 -4.02 0.70 -9.31
C LEU A 17 -5.14 0.93 -10.31
N SER A 18 -5.94 -0.11 -10.53
CA SER A 18 -7.20 -0.10 -11.28
C SER A 18 -8.36 -0.53 -10.37
N VAL A 19 -9.60 -0.29 -10.79
CA VAL A 19 -10.79 -0.83 -10.13
C VAL A 19 -11.59 -1.64 -11.14
N SER A 20 -11.91 -2.88 -10.77
CA SER A 20 -12.73 -3.80 -11.57
C SER A 20 -13.80 -4.39 -10.66
N ASP A 21 -15.07 -4.30 -11.06
CA ASP A 21 -16.22 -4.78 -10.29
C ASP A 21 -16.28 -4.25 -8.84
N GLY A 22 -15.85 -3.01 -8.64
CA GLY A 22 -15.79 -2.37 -7.31
C GLY A 22 -14.63 -2.84 -6.43
N LEU A 23 -13.71 -3.64 -6.96
CA LEU A 23 -12.53 -4.16 -6.26
C LEU A 23 -11.23 -3.57 -6.82
N LEU A 24 -10.23 -3.40 -5.95
CA LEU A 24 -8.89 -3.02 -6.35
C LEU A 24 -8.26 -4.11 -7.22
N SER A 25 -7.64 -3.70 -8.32
CA SER A 25 -6.97 -4.56 -9.29
C SER A 25 -5.66 -3.93 -9.74
N ASP A 26 -4.71 -4.74 -10.23
CA ASP A 26 -3.40 -4.29 -10.71
C ASP A 26 -2.64 -3.37 -9.72
N VAL A 27 -2.76 -3.64 -8.41
CA VAL A 27 -2.16 -2.78 -7.38
C VAL A 27 -0.64 -2.88 -7.41
N ARG A 28 0.02 -1.72 -7.49
CA ARG A 28 1.47 -1.58 -7.44
C ARG A 28 1.85 -0.45 -6.49
N ILE A 29 2.45 -0.83 -5.36
CA ILE A 29 3.13 0.10 -4.45
C ILE A 29 4.59 0.27 -4.90
N SER A 30 5.05 1.52 -4.97
CA SER A 30 6.42 1.89 -5.30
C SER A 30 6.84 3.17 -4.58
N GLY A 31 8.11 3.59 -4.66
CA GLY A 31 8.58 4.80 -3.96
C GLY A 31 10.09 4.84 -3.72
N ASP A 32 10.54 5.74 -2.86
CA ASP A 32 11.96 5.89 -2.44
C ASP A 32 12.23 5.32 -1.02
N PHE A 33 11.38 4.39 -0.57
CA PHE A 33 11.47 3.68 0.71
C PHE A 33 12.36 2.43 0.65
N PHE A 34 12.70 1.89 1.83
CA PHE A 34 13.33 0.57 1.92
C PHE A 34 12.40 -0.42 2.63
N LEU A 35 12.48 -1.66 2.21
CA LEU A 35 11.73 -2.80 2.75
C LEU A 35 12.68 -4.00 2.79
N GLU A 36 12.82 -4.61 3.96
CA GLU A 36 13.66 -5.78 4.15
C GLU A 36 12.81 -6.94 4.70
N PRO A 37 12.72 -8.09 4.00
CA PRO A 37 13.31 -8.34 2.69
C PRO A 37 12.47 -7.70 1.55
N PRO A 38 13.09 -7.32 0.41
CA PRO A 38 12.41 -6.57 -0.66
C PRO A 38 11.26 -7.34 -1.32
N GLU A 39 11.30 -8.68 -1.32
CA GLU A 39 10.20 -9.51 -1.83
C GLU A 39 8.90 -9.37 -1.03
N ALA A 40 8.94 -8.82 0.19
CA ALA A 40 7.74 -8.55 0.97
C ALA A 40 6.81 -7.53 0.27
N LEU A 41 7.33 -6.71 -0.65
CA LEU A 41 6.52 -5.76 -1.43
C LEU A 41 5.45 -6.47 -2.26
N ALA A 42 5.75 -7.67 -2.77
CA ALA A 42 4.78 -8.47 -3.50
C ALA A 42 3.59 -8.88 -2.62
N ARG A 43 3.84 -9.16 -1.33
CA ARG A 43 2.76 -9.49 -0.36
C ARG A 43 1.87 -8.28 -0.09
N ILE A 44 2.44 -7.08 -0.02
CA ILE A 44 1.67 -5.82 0.13
C ILE A 44 0.73 -5.66 -1.08
N ASN A 45 1.24 -5.79 -2.30
CA ASN A 45 0.44 -5.65 -3.52
C ASN A 45 -0.69 -6.71 -3.58
N GLN A 46 -0.38 -7.95 -3.23
CA GLN A 46 -1.35 -9.04 -3.20
C GLN A 46 -2.43 -8.83 -2.14
N ALA A 47 -2.07 -8.35 -0.96
CA ALA A 47 -3.01 -8.10 0.14
C ALA A 47 -4.02 -6.99 -0.16
N LEU A 48 -3.62 -6.01 -0.97
CA LEU A 48 -4.48 -4.92 -1.41
C LEU A 48 -5.35 -5.31 -2.60
N THR A 49 -4.85 -6.17 -3.48
CA THR A 49 -5.59 -6.65 -4.66
C THR A 49 -6.81 -7.45 -4.23
N GLY A 50 -7.97 -7.13 -4.80
CA GLY A 50 -9.25 -7.74 -4.44
C GLY A 50 -9.95 -7.11 -3.24
N LEU A 51 -9.33 -6.15 -2.54
CA LEU A 51 -10.04 -5.38 -1.52
C LEU A 51 -11.08 -4.47 -2.17
N PRO A 52 -12.17 -4.12 -1.47
CA PRO A 52 -13.16 -3.20 -2.01
C PRO A 52 -12.61 -1.77 -2.20
N ALA A 53 -12.95 -1.09 -3.30
CA ALA A 53 -12.48 0.28 -3.59
C ALA A 53 -12.96 1.35 -2.58
N GLN A 54 -14.02 1.04 -1.85
CA GLN A 54 -14.57 1.82 -0.74
C GLN A 54 -13.93 1.50 0.62
N ALA A 55 -12.98 0.57 0.68
CA ALA A 55 -12.28 0.25 1.92
C ALA A 55 -11.61 1.49 2.51
N ASP A 56 -11.76 1.69 3.82
CA ASP A 56 -11.18 2.81 4.54
C ASP A 56 -9.70 2.59 4.85
N GLU A 57 -9.03 3.63 5.36
CA GLU A 57 -7.60 3.55 5.68
C GLU A 57 -7.27 2.50 6.74
N ALA A 58 -8.19 2.23 7.68
CA ALA A 58 -7.99 1.23 8.72
C ALA A 58 -8.02 -0.19 8.13
N GLN A 59 -8.97 -0.47 7.25
CA GLN A 59 -9.07 -1.76 6.55
C GLN A 59 -7.84 -2.01 5.66
N LEU A 60 -7.41 -1.00 4.89
CA LEU A 60 -6.25 -1.09 4.02
C LEU A 60 -4.96 -1.31 4.81
N SER A 61 -4.71 -0.51 5.85
CA SER A 61 -3.50 -0.65 6.69
C SER A 61 -3.47 -1.98 7.44
N GLN A 62 -4.63 -2.47 7.91
CA GLN A 62 -4.74 -3.79 8.54
C GLN A 62 -4.41 -4.92 7.57
N ALA A 63 -4.89 -4.88 6.33
CA ALA A 63 -4.57 -5.90 5.32
C ALA A 63 -3.06 -5.95 5.06
N VAL A 64 -2.40 -4.79 4.96
CA VAL A 64 -0.95 -4.71 4.82
C VAL A 64 -0.24 -5.30 6.05
N ARG A 65 -0.68 -4.96 7.27
CA ARG A 65 -0.09 -5.51 8.52
C ARG A 65 -0.21 -7.03 8.60
N GLN A 66 -1.34 -7.60 8.19
CA GLN A 66 -1.57 -9.04 8.25
C GLN A 66 -0.80 -9.82 7.19
N ALA A 67 -0.46 -9.17 6.08
CA ALA A 67 0.28 -9.79 4.98
C ALA A 67 1.79 -9.85 5.21
N LEU A 68 2.31 -9.05 6.15
CA LEU A 68 3.74 -8.96 6.43
C LEU A 68 4.13 -9.85 7.62
N PRO A 69 5.10 -10.76 7.45
CA PRO A 69 5.75 -11.45 8.56
C PRO A 69 6.37 -10.51 9.59
N ALA A 70 6.56 -11.02 10.81
CA ALA A 70 7.07 -10.22 11.94
C ALA A 70 8.54 -9.77 11.80
N ASP A 71 9.30 -10.42 10.93
CA ASP A 71 10.70 -10.11 10.59
C ASP A 71 10.84 -9.09 9.44
N VAL A 72 9.73 -8.61 8.87
CA VAL A 72 9.76 -7.57 7.84
C VAL A 72 9.98 -6.20 8.46
N GLU A 73 11.02 -5.50 7.98
CA GLU A 73 11.33 -4.13 8.37
C GLU A 73 10.92 -3.13 7.28
N MET A 74 10.17 -2.10 7.68
CA MET A 74 9.72 -1.01 6.81
C MET A 74 10.44 0.28 7.19
N PHE A 75 11.25 0.85 6.29
CA PHE A 75 12.01 2.06 6.59
C PHE A 75 11.51 3.26 5.78
N GLY A 76 11.03 4.26 6.53
CA GLY A 76 10.56 5.53 5.97
C GLY A 76 9.14 5.48 5.41
N PHE A 77 8.44 4.37 5.58
CA PHE A 77 7.01 4.23 5.30
C PHE A 77 6.36 3.27 6.31
N SER A 78 5.03 3.20 6.28
CA SER A 78 4.25 2.33 7.17
C SER A 78 3.01 1.79 6.45
N PRO A 79 2.31 0.80 7.03
CA PRO A 79 1.02 0.35 6.52
C PRO A 79 -0.01 1.48 6.38
N GLU A 80 0.02 2.46 7.27
CA GLU A 80 -0.83 3.66 7.20
C GLU A 80 -0.45 4.54 6.00
N ALA A 81 0.84 4.73 5.74
CA ALA A 81 1.29 5.45 4.55
C ALA A 81 0.82 4.77 3.26
N VAL A 82 0.83 3.44 3.22
CA VAL A 82 0.28 2.64 2.11
C VAL A 82 -1.23 2.87 1.97
N ALA A 83 -1.98 2.82 3.08
CA ALA A 83 -3.41 3.08 3.07
C ALA A 83 -3.77 4.48 2.56
N ILE A 84 -3.06 5.52 3.05
CA ILE A 84 -3.22 6.91 2.62
C ILE A 84 -2.99 7.04 1.11
N VAL A 85 -1.89 6.48 0.59
CA VAL A 85 -1.58 6.61 -0.84
C VAL A 85 -2.60 5.87 -1.72
N VAL A 86 -3.13 4.72 -1.26
CA VAL A 86 -4.21 4.00 -1.97
C VAL A 86 -5.50 4.84 -1.98
N ARG A 87 -5.88 5.45 -0.85
CA ARG A 87 -7.05 6.35 -0.80
C ARG A 87 -6.88 7.56 -1.70
N ARG A 88 -5.67 8.12 -1.79
CA ARG A 88 -5.34 9.21 -2.71
C ARG A 88 -5.42 8.79 -4.16
N ALA A 89 -4.98 7.58 -4.50
CA ALA A 89 -5.08 7.05 -5.85
C ALA A 89 -6.55 6.88 -6.29
N LEU A 90 -7.46 6.62 -5.34
CA LEU A 90 -8.89 6.41 -5.59
C LEU A 90 -9.72 7.71 -5.66
N ALA A 91 -9.17 8.83 -5.21
CA ALA A 91 -9.82 10.14 -5.19
C ALA A 91 -9.74 10.85 -6.55
#